data_AF-A0A150PRM2-F1
#
_entry.id   AF-A0A150PRM2-F1
#
_cell.length_a   1.000
_cell.length_b   1.000
_cell.length_c   1.000
_cell.angle_alpha   90.00
_cell.angle_beta   90.00
_cell.angle_gamma   90.00
#
_symmetry.space_group_name_H-M   'P 1'
#
loop_
_entity.id
_entity.type
_entity.pdbx_description
1 polymer ?
#
loop_
_entity_poly.entity_id
_entity_poly.type
_entity_poly.pdbx_seq_one_letter_code
_entity_poly.pdbx_strand_id
1 'polypeptide(L)'
;MALLVAASALLGGGCKKTMSEDDCRRVGEAMRAAWAAEAKRVGPADPGGSGKASVVLASEGERLSSEWTSDCKRELAGSEVDPGELDCLTRAKTLEELRRCGAP
;
A
#
# COMPACT_ATOMS: atom_id res chain seq x y z
N MET A 1 -16.29 21.53 34.13
CA MET A 1 -16.89 21.57 32.79
C MET A 1 -16.99 20.15 32.28
N ALA A 2 -18.22 19.66 32.15
CA ALA A 2 -18.52 18.35 31.58
C ALA A 2 -18.49 18.45 30.05
N LEU A 3 -17.78 17.55 29.39
CA LEU A 3 -18.00 17.23 27.97
C LEU A 3 -18.15 15.71 27.85
N LEU A 4 -19.42 15.30 27.94
CA LEU A 4 -19.95 14.09 27.35
C LEU A 4 -19.76 14.18 25.83
N VAL A 5 -19.06 13.23 25.24
CA VAL A 5 -19.42 12.73 23.91
C VAL A 5 -19.41 11.21 23.99
N ALA A 6 -20.60 10.67 24.16
CA ALA A 6 -20.90 9.27 24.07
C ALA A 6 -20.90 8.83 22.59
N ALA A 7 -20.58 7.55 22.41
CA ALA A 7 -21.09 6.67 21.37
C ALA A 7 -20.69 6.96 19.91
N SER A 8 -19.84 6.08 19.39
CA SER A 8 -20.26 5.20 18.30
C SER A 8 -19.44 3.93 18.39
N ALA A 9 -20.07 2.88 18.91
CA ALA A 9 -19.58 1.53 18.74
C ALA A 9 -19.41 1.28 17.24
N LEU A 10 -18.19 1.08 16.77
CA LEU A 10 -17.90 0.42 15.50
C LEU A 10 -18.20 -1.07 15.65
N LEU A 11 -19.44 -1.38 16.01
CA LEU A 11 -20.07 -2.68 15.78
C LEU A 11 -20.66 -2.64 14.37
N GLY A 12 -19.81 -2.37 13.37
CA GLY A 12 -20.11 -2.78 12.03
C GLY A 12 -19.90 -4.29 12.02
N GLY A 13 -20.97 -5.06 11.84
CA GLY A 13 -20.84 -6.44 11.38
C GLY A 13 -20.10 -6.39 10.06
N GLY A 14 -18.77 -6.45 10.12
CA GLY A 14 -17.92 -6.31 8.95
C GLY A 14 -18.28 -7.44 8.02
N CYS A 15 -18.81 -7.12 6.84
CA CYS A 15 -18.76 -8.05 5.73
C CYS A 15 -17.29 -8.50 5.65
N LYS A 16 -17.04 -9.74 6.09
CA LYS A 16 -15.74 -10.38 5.99
C LYS A 16 -15.36 -10.32 4.52
N LYS A 17 -14.35 -9.53 4.18
CA LYS A 17 -13.82 -9.50 2.83
C LYS A 17 -12.78 -10.60 2.73
N THR A 18 -12.92 -11.41 1.71
CA THR A 18 -11.90 -12.37 1.33
C THR A 18 -10.95 -11.71 0.33
N MET A 19 -9.65 -11.87 0.55
CA MET A 19 -8.64 -11.42 -0.41
C MET A 19 -8.79 -12.23 -1.71
N SER A 20 -9.09 -11.56 -2.82
CA SER A 20 -9.10 -12.17 -4.15
C SER A 20 -7.74 -11.99 -4.85
N GLU A 21 -7.48 -12.77 -5.91
CA GLU A 21 -6.29 -12.55 -6.74
C GLU A 21 -6.26 -11.15 -7.38
N ASP A 22 -7.44 -10.59 -7.68
CA ASP A 22 -7.58 -9.23 -8.20
C ASP A 22 -7.25 -8.18 -7.14
N ASP A 23 -7.63 -8.42 -5.88
CA ASP A 23 -7.24 -7.55 -4.76
C ASP A 23 -5.70 -7.57 -4.58
N CYS A 24 -5.07 -8.75 -4.66
CA CYS A 24 -3.60 -8.85 -4.68
C CYS A 24 -3.00 -8.04 -5.84
N ARG A 25 -3.52 -8.18 -7.06
CA ARG A 25 -3.02 -7.39 -8.20
C ARG A 25 -3.14 -5.88 -7.93
N ARG A 26 -4.27 -5.42 -7.39
CA ARG A 26 -4.51 -3.99 -7.11
C ARG A 26 -3.57 -3.43 -6.05
N VAL A 27 -3.29 -4.16 -4.98
CA VAL A 27 -2.32 -3.71 -3.97
C VAL A 27 -0.91 -3.69 -4.55
N GLY A 28 -0.51 -4.71 -5.33
CA GLY A 28 0.78 -4.71 -6.03
C GLY A 28 0.95 -3.52 -6.97
N GLU A 29 -0.09 -3.16 -7.72
CA GLU A 29 -0.14 -1.96 -8.56
C GLU A 29 -0.02 -0.66 -7.74
N ALA A 30 -0.70 -0.56 -6.59
CA ALA A 30 -0.59 0.58 -5.69
C ALA A 30 0.82 0.72 -5.10
N MET A 31 1.45 -0.38 -4.69
CA MET A 31 2.84 -0.41 -4.24
C MET A 31 3.79 0.06 -5.35
N ARG A 32 3.61 -0.42 -6.58
CA ARG A 32 4.42 -0.02 -7.73
C ARG A 32 4.29 1.49 -8.00
N ALA A 33 3.07 2.01 -7.93
CA ALA A 33 2.81 3.44 -8.08
C ALA A 33 3.50 4.27 -6.99
N ALA A 34 3.49 3.80 -5.74
CA ALA A 34 4.18 4.46 -4.63
C ALA A 34 5.70 4.49 -4.81
N TRP A 35 6.30 3.40 -5.29
CA TRP A 35 7.72 3.37 -5.66
C TRP A 35 8.05 4.30 -6.82
N ALA A 36 7.19 4.36 -7.84
CA ALA A 36 7.37 5.29 -8.95
C ALA A 36 7.27 6.76 -8.51
N ALA A 37 6.41 7.08 -7.54
CA ALA A 37 6.35 8.41 -6.94
C ALA A 37 7.64 8.75 -6.19
N GLU A 38 8.19 7.79 -5.45
CA GLU A 38 9.45 7.97 -4.72
C GLU A 38 10.65 8.13 -5.66
N ALA A 39 10.74 7.30 -6.71
CA ALA A 39 11.79 7.40 -7.72
C ALA A 39 11.79 8.76 -8.44
N LYS A 40 10.61 9.37 -8.63
CA LYS A 40 10.50 10.75 -9.15
C LYS A 40 10.98 11.79 -8.14
N ARG A 41 10.64 11.61 -6.86
CA ARG A 41 11.03 12.52 -5.77
C ARG A 41 12.53 12.60 -5.59
N VAL A 42 13.23 11.48 -5.73
CA VAL A 42 14.70 11.39 -5.59
C VAL A 42 15.45 11.59 -6.92
N GLY A 43 14.74 11.96 -8.00
CA GLY A 43 15.36 12.29 -9.28
C GLY A 43 16.44 13.37 -9.11
N PRO A 44 17.36 13.51 -10.08
CA PRO A 44 18.52 14.38 -9.89
C PRO A 44 18.07 15.81 -9.58
N ALA A 45 18.47 16.29 -8.39
CA ALA A 45 18.19 17.65 -7.93
C ALA A 45 18.94 18.70 -8.75
N ASP A 46 20.04 18.29 -9.39
CA ASP A 46 20.88 19.11 -10.27
C ASP A 46 20.87 18.57 -11.71
N PRO A 47 20.94 19.45 -12.73
CA PRO A 47 20.97 19.07 -14.16
C PRO A 47 22.24 18.30 -14.61
N GLY A 48 23.10 17.86 -13.67
CA GLY A 48 24.24 16.97 -13.92
C GLY A 48 24.29 15.73 -13.00
N GLY A 49 23.30 15.54 -12.13
CA GLY A 49 23.25 14.40 -11.21
C GLY A 49 22.94 13.09 -11.94
N SER A 50 23.70 12.03 -11.67
CA SER A 50 23.42 10.74 -12.28
C SER A 50 22.08 10.20 -11.76
N GLY A 51 21.09 10.01 -12.64
CA GLY A 51 19.79 9.40 -12.32
C GLY A 51 19.85 7.92 -11.88
N LYS A 52 21.01 7.44 -11.40
CA LYS A 52 21.22 6.06 -10.98
C LYS A 52 20.33 5.67 -9.79
N ALA A 53 20.08 6.59 -8.86
CA ALA A 53 19.23 6.34 -7.71
C ALA A 53 17.76 6.11 -8.10
N SER A 54 17.21 6.93 -9.01
CA SER A 54 15.83 6.76 -9.49
C SER A 54 15.66 5.47 -10.31
N VAL A 55 16.68 5.08 -11.08
CA VAL A 55 16.70 3.78 -11.80
C VAL A 55 16.68 2.60 -10.82
N VAL A 56 17.52 2.63 -9.79
CA VAL A 56 17.55 1.57 -8.76
C VAL A 56 16.20 1.48 -8.04
N LEU A 57 15.63 2.61 -7.63
CA LEU A 57 14.33 2.62 -6.95
C LEU A 57 13.19 2.13 -7.84
N ALA A 58 13.21 2.45 -9.13
CA ALA A 58 12.23 1.91 -10.07
C ALA A 58 12.38 0.37 -10.21
N SER A 59 13.60 -0.14 -10.31
CA SER A 59 13.88 -1.57 -10.41
C SER A 59 13.48 -2.33 -9.13
N GLU A 60 13.85 -1.81 -7.97
CA GLU A 60 13.48 -2.41 -6.68
C GLU A 60 11.97 -2.34 -6.44
N GLY A 61 11.33 -1.23 -6.82
CA GLY A 61 9.88 -1.10 -6.75
C GLY A 61 9.15 -2.14 -7.59
N GLU A 62 9.62 -2.39 -8.82
CA GLU A 62 9.08 -3.45 -9.68
C GLU A 62 9.24 -4.84 -9.04
N ARG A 63 10.44 -5.15 -8.56
CA ARG A 63 10.77 -6.43 -7.94
C ARG A 63 9.89 -6.69 -6.71
N LEU A 64 9.86 -5.75 -5.77
CA LEU A 64 9.12 -5.87 -4.51
C LEU A 64 7.60 -5.96 -4.73
N SER A 65 7.05 -5.18 -5.67
CA SER A 65 5.64 -5.26 -6.02
C SER A 65 5.26 -6.60 -6.66
N SER A 66 6.15 -7.16 -7.49
CA SER A 66 5.95 -8.46 -8.11
C SER A 66 6.02 -9.60 -7.08
N GLU A 67 7.04 -9.58 -6.22
CA GLU A 67 7.19 -10.53 -5.10
C GLU A 67 5.97 -10.50 -4.19
N TRP A 68 5.58 -9.32 -3.72
CA TRP A 68 4.40 -9.15 -2.88
C TRP A 68 3.13 -9.69 -3.56
N THR A 69 2.94 -9.44 -4.86
CA THR A 69 1.75 -9.93 -5.59
C THR A 69 1.74 -11.45 -5.67
N SER A 70 2.89 -12.07 -5.94
CA SER A 70 3.05 -13.53 -5.98
C SER A 70 2.75 -14.15 -4.61
N ASP A 71 3.29 -13.56 -3.55
CA ASP A 71 3.13 -14.02 -2.18
C ASP A 71 1.69 -13.86 -1.71
N CYS A 72 1.05 -12.72 -1.99
CA CYS A 72 -0.36 -12.50 -1.70
C CYS A 72 -1.26 -13.55 -2.37
N LYS A 73 -1.04 -13.86 -3.65
CA LYS A 73 -1.84 -14.87 -4.36
C LYS A 73 -1.66 -16.27 -3.78
N ARG A 74 -0.45 -16.60 -3.31
CA ARG A 74 -0.13 -17.90 -2.74
C ARG A 74 -0.64 -18.07 -1.31
N GLU A 75 -0.57 -17.02 -0.51
CA GLU A 75 -0.72 -17.10 0.95
C GLU A 75 -1.97 -16.43 1.48
N LEU A 76 -2.43 -15.36 0.84
CA LEU A 76 -3.56 -14.56 1.31
C LEU A 76 -4.82 -14.76 0.48
N ALA A 77 -4.74 -15.16 -0.79
CA ALA A 77 -5.93 -15.40 -1.60
C ALA A 77 -6.84 -16.47 -0.95
N GLY A 78 -8.11 -16.13 -0.77
CA GLY A 78 -9.07 -16.98 -0.04
C GLY A 78 -9.11 -16.77 1.47
N SER A 79 -8.17 -16.00 2.04
CA SER A 79 -8.16 -15.65 3.47
C SER A 79 -9.03 -14.41 3.75
N GLU A 80 -9.62 -14.36 4.94
CA GLU A 80 -10.30 -13.17 5.45
C GLU A 80 -9.29 -12.07 5.74
N VAL A 81 -9.61 -10.85 5.35
CA VAL A 81 -8.79 -9.65 5.56
C VAL A 81 -9.66 -8.50 6.05
N ASP A 82 -9.04 -7.54 6.73
CA ASP A 82 -9.73 -6.31 7.11
C ASP A 82 -10.04 -5.48 5.85
N PRO A 83 -11.32 -5.17 5.57
CA PRO A 83 -11.68 -4.39 4.39
C PRO A 83 -11.10 -2.97 4.41
N GLY A 84 -10.93 -2.37 5.60
CA GLY A 84 -10.39 -1.03 5.77
C GLY A 84 -8.89 -0.96 5.48
N GLU A 85 -8.13 -1.97 5.93
CA GLU A 85 -6.70 -2.12 5.62
C GLU A 85 -6.49 -2.26 4.11
N LEU A 86 -7.23 -3.15 3.45
CA LEU A 86 -7.10 -3.37 2.02
C LEU A 86 -7.47 -2.12 1.20
N ASP A 87 -8.51 -1.40 1.63
CA ASP A 87 -8.92 -0.14 1.02
C ASP A 87 -7.89 0.98 1.25
N CYS A 88 -7.19 0.98 2.39
CA CYS A 88 -6.05 1.87 2.63
C CYS A 88 -4.89 1.55 1.66
N LEU A 89 -4.48 0.29 1.59
CA LEU A 89 -3.35 -0.17 0.78
C LEU A 89 -3.54 0.15 -0.71
N THR A 90 -4.76 -0.07 -1.23
CA THR A 90 -5.07 0.19 -2.64
C THR A 90 -5.16 1.68 -3.00
N ARG A 91 -5.46 2.56 -2.03
CA ARG A 91 -5.52 4.00 -2.26
C ARG A 91 -4.20 4.73 -2.06
N ALA A 92 -3.30 4.20 -1.25
CA ALA A 92 -1.99 4.80 -0.98
C ALA A 92 -1.23 5.12 -2.27
N LYS A 93 -0.62 6.30 -2.32
CA LYS A 93 0.14 6.85 -3.47
C LYS A 93 1.61 7.08 -3.15
N THR A 94 2.00 6.98 -1.89
CA THR A 94 3.37 7.16 -1.41
C THR A 94 3.76 6.04 -0.45
N LEU A 95 5.06 5.80 -0.30
CA LEU A 95 5.57 4.82 0.67
C LEU A 95 5.19 5.19 2.11
N GLU A 96 5.07 6.49 2.41
CA GLU A 96 4.65 6.97 3.72
C GLU A 96 3.17 6.71 4.01
N GLU A 97 2.30 6.78 3.00
CA GLU A 97 0.90 6.36 3.14
C GLU A 97 0.77 4.85 3.31
N LEU A 98 1.52 4.05 2.53
CA LEU A 98 1.54 2.60 2.69
C LEU A 98 1.98 2.19 4.10
N ARG A 99 3.01 2.84 4.64
CA ARG A 99 3.49 2.59 6.01
C ARG A 99 2.40 2.87 7.06
N ARG A 100 1.54 3.86 6.83
CA ARG A 100 0.44 4.20 7.75
C ARG A 100 -0.70 3.19 7.72
N CYS A 101 -0.89 2.45 6.63
CA CYS A 101 -1.93 1.43 6.55
C CYS A 101 -1.69 0.24 7.50
N GLY A 102 -0.42 -0.05 7.84
CA GLY A 102 -0.05 -1.12 8.77
C GLY A 102 0.36 -0.62 10.16
N ALA A 103 0.15 0.67 10.47
CA ALA A 103 0.43 1.20 11.80
C ALA A 103 -0.71 0.82 12.77
N PRO A 104 -0.41 0.32 13.98
CA PRO A 104 -1.42 -0.07 14.97
C PRO A 104 -2.22 1.12 15.52
#